data_AF-A0A1S3FQ40-F1
#
_entry.id   AF-A0A1S3FQ40-F1
#
_cell.length_a   1.000
_cell.length_b   1.000
_cell.length_c   1.000
_cell.angle_alpha   90.00
_cell.angle_beta   90.00
_cell.angle_gamma   90.00
#
_symmetry.space_group_name_H-M   'P 1'
#
loop_
_entity.id
_entity.type
_entity.pdbx_description
1 polymer ?
#
loop_
_entity_poly.entity_id
_entity_poly.type
_entity_poly.pdbx_seq_one_letter_code
_entity_poly.pdbx_strand_id
1 'polypeptide(L)'
;MWPLPQPNGHRCSSHKDCYSDCCVQTGRQPDKFCTTKTMLQCVAWRKPDRDLCSSHNQCWSLCCIQVGESSRTRCWPRTGFLVQCLPLVCAAAGPQPPHGGASIHPRHPPHGGASIHPRHPAP
;
A
#
# COMPACT_ATOMS: atom_id res chain seq x y z
N MET A 1 -3.93 -28.64 -33.81
CA MET A 1 -2.77 -28.84 -32.92
C MET A 1 -2.65 -27.64 -32.00
N TRP A 2 -2.49 -27.85 -30.69
CA TRP A 2 -2.13 -26.74 -29.79
C TRP A 2 -0.67 -26.34 -30.04
N PRO A 3 -0.31 -25.04 -29.91
CA PRO A 3 1.08 -24.60 -30.09
C PRO A 3 1.99 -25.24 -29.04
N LEU A 4 3.18 -25.68 -29.43
CA LEU A 4 4.11 -26.28 -28.49
C LEU A 4 4.51 -25.27 -27.38
N PRO A 5 4.67 -25.70 -26.13
CA PRO A 5 5.14 -24.84 -25.06
C PRO A 5 6.57 -24.38 -25.33
N GLN A 6 6.94 -23.23 -24.77
CA GLN A 6 8.18 -22.52 -25.00
C GLN A 6 9.18 -22.72 -23.85
N PRO A 7 10.50 -22.65 -24.14
CA PRO A 7 11.51 -22.70 -23.11
C PRO A 7 11.64 -21.36 -22.35
N ASN A 8 12.42 -21.38 -21.26
CA ASN A 8 12.66 -20.19 -20.43
C ASN A 8 13.25 -19.03 -21.24
N GLY A 9 12.90 -17.79 -20.90
CA GLY A 9 13.33 -16.58 -21.59
C GLY A 9 12.48 -16.19 -22.80
N HIS A 10 11.53 -17.03 -23.23
CA HIS A 10 10.57 -16.67 -24.27
C HIS A 10 9.39 -15.88 -23.72
N ARG A 11 8.85 -14.97 -24.53
CA ARG A 11 7.70 -14.14 -24.17
C ARG A 11 6.43 -14.98 -24.15
N CYS A 12 5.63 -14.85 -23.10
CA CYS A 12 4.44 -15.66 -22.89
C CYS A 12 3.24 -14.79 -22.48
N SER A 13 2.03 -15.32 -22.66
CA SER A 13 0.80 -14.67 -22.19
C SER A 13 0.19 -15.43 -21.01
N SER A 14 0.29 -16.75 -21.03
CA SER A 14 -0.25 -17.70 -20.06
C SER A 14 0.82 -18.64 -19.53
N HIS A 15 0.61 -19.17 -18.33
CA HIS A 15 1.49 -20.17 -17.72
C HIS A 15 1.68 -21.41 -18.62
N LYS A 16 0.61 -21.84 -19.30
CA LYS A 16 0.59 -23.01 -20.18
C LYS A 16 1.41 -22.84 -21.46
N ASP A 17 1.81 -21.61 -21.77
CA ASP A 17 2.69 -21.33 -22.91
C ASP A 17 4.13 -21.79 -22.62
N CYS A 18 4.48 -22.12 -21.37
CA CYS A 18 5.84 -22.42 -20.94
C CYS A 18 6.00 -23.90 -20.52
N TYR A 19 7.15 -24.53 -20.83
CA TYR A 19 7.46 -25.90 -20.35
C TYR A 19 7.38 -26.03 -18.83
N SER A 20 7.75 -24.97 -18.11
CA SER A 20 7.75 -24.89 -16.66
C SER A 20 6.37 -24.60 -16.05
N ASP A 21 5.37 -24.28 -16.87
CA ASP A 21 4.08 -23.74 -16.44
C ASP A 21 4.21 -22.42 -15.64
N CYS A 22 5.22 -21.61 -15.96
CA CYS A 22 5.47 -20.32 -15.31
C CYS A 22 5.70 -19.19 -16.30
N CYS A 23 4.68 -18.34 -16.45
CA CYS A 23 4.75 -17.11 -17.22
C CYS A 23 4.64 -15.90 -16.29
N VAL A 24 5.76 -15.23 -16.00
CA VAL A 24 5.79 -14.13 -15.02
C VAL A 24 6.48 -12.90 -15.56
N GLN A 25 6.14 -11.75 -14.97
CA GLN A 25 6.82 -10.49 -15.24
C GLN A 25 8.24 -10.53 -14.65
N THR A 26 9.25 -10.18 -15.45
CA THR A 26 10.67 -10.25 -15.06
C THR A 26 11.29 -8.87 -14.77
N GLY A 27 10.50 -7.80 -14.84
CA GLY A 27 10.99 -6.44 -14.59
C GLY A 27 9.88 -5.41 -14.48
N ARG A 28 10.25 -4.12 -14.63
CA ARG A 28 9.30 -2.99 -14.61
C ARG A 28 8.36 -2.97 -15.81
N GLN A 29 8.84 -3.46 -16.96
CA GLN A 29 8.02 -3.56 -18.17
C GLN A 29 6.92 -4.60 -17.99
N PRO A 30 5.72 -4.40 -18.56
CA PRO A 30 4.58 -5.32 -18.41
C PRO A 30 4.81 -6.69 -19.09
N ASP A 31 5.96 -6.87 -19.74
CA ASP A 31 6.32 -8.08 -20.46
C ASP A 31 6.52 -9.27 -19.53
N LYS A 32 5.95 -10.40 -19.95
CA LYS A 32 6.05 -11.68 -19.24
C LYS A 32 6.90 -12.64 -20.04
N PHE A 33 7.69 -13.41 -19.32
CA PHE A 33 8.57 -14.41 -19.89
C PHE A 33 8.45 -15.73 -19.15
N CYS A 34 8.71 -16.81 -19.88
CA CYS A 34 8.82 -18.14 -19.31
C CYS A 34 10.01 -18.19 -18.35
N THR A 35 9.77 -18.64 -17.13
CA THR A 35 10.79 -18.78 -16.08
C THR A 35 10.79 -20.18 -15.51
N THR A 36 11.90 -20.59 -14.89
CA THR A 36 11.91 -21.81 -14.09
C THR A 36 11.05 -21.67 -12.82
N LYS A 37 10.62 -22.80 -12.26
CA LYS A 37 10.02 -22.88 -10.93
C LYS A 37 11.13 -22.95 -9.89
N THR A 38 11.04 -22.12 -8.87
CA THR A 38 11.88 -22.22 -7.68
C THR A 38 11.02 -22.80 -6.57
N MET A 39 11.39 -23.97 -6.03
CA MET A 39 10.59 -24.67 -5.01
C MET A 39 9.12 -24.85 -5.42
N LEU A 40 8.88 -25.29 -6.67
CA LEU A 40 7.55 -25.47 -7.28
C LEU A 40 6.71 -24.19 -7.50
N GLN A 41 7.24 -23.02 -7.15
CA GLN A 41 6.54 -21.75 -7.29
C GLN A 41 7.10 -20.91 -8.45
N CYS A 42 6.22 -20.18 -9.12
CA CYS A 42 6.62 -19.16 -10.08
C CYS A 42 6.99 -17.89 -9.33
N VAL A 43 8.28 -17.57 -9.25
CA VAL A 43 8.73 -16.34 -8.59
C VAL A 43 8.74 -15.21 -9.61
N ALA A 44 7.74 -14.33 -9.53
CA ALA A 44 7.73 -13.11 -10.33
C ALA A 44 8.76 -12.10 -9.81
N TRP A 45 9.22 -11.23 -10.71
CA TRP A 45 10.01 -10.06 -10.31
C TRP A 45 9.23 -9.20 -9.32
N ARG A 46 9.94 -8.70 -8.32
CA ARG A 46 9.39 -7.78 -7.31
C ARG A 46 9.93 -6.37 -7.55
N LYS A 47 9.19 -5.36 -7.12
CA LYS A 47 9.53 -3.94 -7.21
C LYS A 47 10.59 -3.56 -6.17
N PRO A 48 11.58 -2.72 -6.54
CA PRO A 48 12.56 -2.16 -5.61
C PRO A 48 11.92 -1.20 -4.60
N ASP A 49 12.69 -0.78 -3.61
CA ASP A 49 12.24 0.19 -2.61
C ASP A 49 11.76 1.50 -3.25
N ARG A 50 10.81 2.15 -2.58
CA ARG A 50 10.11 3.40 -2.95
C ARG A 50 9.18 3.31 -4.17
N ASP A 51 9.16 2.21 -4.92
CA ASP A 51 8.18 2.01 -5.99
C ASP A 51 6.76 1.86 -5.41
N LEU A 52 5.75 2.35 -6.14
CA LEU A 52 4.35 2.22 -5.75
C LEU A 52 3.93 0.75 -5.69
N CYS A 53 3.17 0.39 -4.66
CA CYS A 53 2.71 -0.97 -4.44
C CYS A 53 1.28 -0.97 -3.88
N SER A 54 0.58 -2.07 -4.10
CA SER A 54 -0.76 -2.32 -3.51
C SER A 54 -0.74 -3.48 -2.52
N SER A 55 0.29 -4.32 -2.54
CA SER A 55 0.41 -5.51 -1.70
C SER A 55 1.88 -5.82 -1.39
N HIS A 56 2.13 -6.42 -0.21
CA HIS A 56 3.47 -6.75 0.29
C HIS A 56 4.29 -7.62 -0.67
N ASN A 57 3.66 -8.61 -1.32
CA ASN A 57 4.32 -9.53 -2.25
C ASN A 57 4.86 -8.87 -3.53
N GLN A 58 4.44 -7.64 -3.84
CA GLN A 58 4.98 -6.89 -4.96
C GLN A 58 6.37 -6.34 -4.69
N CYS A 59 6.82 -6.24 -3.43
CA CYS A 59 8.08 -5.59 -3.05
C CYS A 59 9.17 -6.61 -2.72
N TRP A 60 10.42 -6.36 -3.11
CA TRP A 60 11.55 -7.25 -2.77
C TRP A 60 11.66 -7.47 -1.26
N SER A 61 11.47 -6.39 -0.51
CA SER A 61 11.48 -6.36 0.94
C SER A 61 10.28 -7.05 1.60
N LEU A 62 9.26 -7.43 0.83
CA LEU A 62 7.94 -7.86 1.33
C LEU A 62 7.22 -6.79 2.17
N CYS A 63 7.58 -5.51 2.03
CA CYS A 63 6.97 -4.41 2.77
C CYS A 63 6.34 -3.41 1.80
N CYS A 64 5.02 -3.29 1.84
CA CYS A 64 4.25 -2.26 1.16
C CYS A 64 3.54 -1.42 2.22
N ILE A 65 4.05 -0.24 2.53
CA ILE A 65 3.56 0.57 3.66
C ILE A 65 3.24 2.00 3.22
N GLN A 66 2.34 2.64 3.96
CA GLN A 66 2.00 4.06 3.82
C GLN A 66 2.82 4.86 4.84
N VAL A 67 3.48 5.93 4.42
CA VAL A 67 4.32 6.76 5.30
C VAL A 67 3.70 8.15 5.40
N GLY A 68 2.81 8.32 6.39
CA GLY A 68 2.01 9.52 6.60
C GLY A 68 0.61 9.42 6.00
N GLU A 69 -0.31 10.21 6.54
CA GLU A 69 -1.78 10.07 6.41
C GLU A 69 -2.32 10.29 4.98
N SER A 70 -1.63 11.06 4.14
CA SER A 70 -2.02 11.36 2.75
C SER A 70 -1.10 10.77 1.68
N SER A 71 -0.12 9.95 2.08
CA SER A 71 0.84 9.37 1.14
C SER A 71 0.28 8.14 0.43
N ARG A 72 0.79 7.80 -0.77
CA ARG A 72 0.52 6.50 -1.39
C ARG A 72 1.45 5.43 -0.81
N THR A 73 0.97 4.20 -0.76
CA THR A 73 1.75 3.03 -0.35
C THR A 73 2.92 2.77 -1.29
N ARG A 74 4.08 2.50 -0.71
CA ARG A 74 5.33 2.26 -1.44
C ARG A 74 6.11 1.10 -0.84
N CYS A 75 6.93 0.47 -1.67
CA CYS A 75 7.88 -0.53 -1.22
C CYS A 75 8.88 0.08 -0.24
N TRP A 76 9.17 -0.60 0.85
CA TRP A 76 10.04 -0.07 1.90
C TRP A 76 11.07 -1.10 2.35
N PRO A 77 12.34 -0.73 2.61
CA PRO A 77 13.33 -1.69 3.07
C PRO A 77 12.96 -2.25 4.45
N ARG A 78 13.28 -3.52 4.71
CA ARG A 78 13.22 -4.04 6.08
C ARG A 78 14.42 -3.49 6.85
N THR A 79 14.17 -2.85 7.99
CA THR A 79 15.20 -2.16 8.77
C THR A 79 15.12 -2.52 10.25
N GLY A 80 16.21 -2.25 10.99
CA GLY A 80 16.33 -2.57 12.42
C GLY A 80 16.68 -4.03 12.73
N PHE A 81 16.84 -4.34 14.02
CA PHE A 81 17.24 -5.68 14.50
C PHE A 81 16.18 -6.76 14.20
N LEU A 82 14.90 -6.38 14.18
CA LEU A 82 13.78 -7.29 13.95
C LEU A 82 13.40 -7.44 12.46
N VAL A 83 14.10 -6.77 11.54
CA VAL A 83 13.83 -6.85 10.09
C VAL A 83 12.36 -6.51 9.78
N GLN A 84 11.82 -5.50 10.47
CA GLN A 84 10.41 -5.12 10.39
C GLN A 84 10.19 -4.10 9.26
N CYS A 85 8.95 -4.04 8.75
CA CYS A 85 8.48 -2.99 7.84
C CYS A 85 8.29 -1.64 8.57
N LEU A 86 9.35 -1.12 9.19
CA LEU A 86 9.32 0.17 9.88
C LEU A 86 9.96 1.26 9.01
N PRO A 87 9.29 2.41 8.84
CA PRO A 87 9.98 3.61 8.40
C PRO A 87 11.01 3.99 9.44
N LEU A 88 12.26 4.17 9.01
CA LEU A 88 13.32 4.78 9.81
C LEU A 88 13.02 6.29 9.95
N VAL A 89 11.87 6.63 10.52
CA VAL A 89 11.84 7.84 11.34
C VAL A 89 12.65 7.46 12.55
N CYS A 90 13.87 7.98 12.65
CA CYS A 90 14.52 8.02 13.95
C CYS A 90 13.48 8.61 14.87
N ALA A 91 12.97 7.81 15.81
CA ALA A 91 12.37 8.35 17.00
C ALA A 91 13.51 9.14 17.65
N ALA A 92 13.66 10.40 17.24
CA ALA A 92 14.19 11.41 18.10
C ALA A 92 13.20 11.44 19.27
N ALA A 93 13.45 10.55 20.23
CA ALA A 93 13.04 10.72 21.60
C ALA A 93 13.75 12.00 22.09
N GLY A 94 13.33 13.14 21.56
CA GLY A 94 13.45 14.41 22.25
C GLY A 94 12.39 14.38 23.35
N PRO A 95 12.71 14.83 24.58
CA PRO A 95 11.73 14.87 25.65
C PRO A 95 10.52 15.66 25.17
N GLN A 96 9.32 15.08 25.28
CA GLN A 96 8.08 15.82 25.13
C GLN A 96 8.15 17.03 26.07
N PRO A 97 8.03 18.28 25.59
CA PRO A 97 7.81 19.40 26.49
C PRO A 97 6.46 19.18 27.21
N PRO A 98 6.36 19.46 28.51
CA PRO A 98 5.10 19.35 29.22
C PRO A 98 4.08 20.29 28.56
N HIS A 99 2.95 19.74 28.15
CA HIS A 99 1.80 20.50 27.66
C HIS A 99 1.21 21.32 28.81
N GLY A 100 1.81 22.49 29.08
CA GLY A 100 1.24 23.56 29.89
C GLY A 100 0.68 24.64 28.96
N GLY A 101 -0.61 24.60 28.71
CA GLY A 101 -1.30 25.60 27.88
C GLY A 101 -2.79 25.57 28.15
N ALA A 102 -3.25 26.46 29.03
CA ALA A 102 -4.65 26.66 29.34
C ALA A 102 -5.41 27.10 28.07
N SER A 103 -6.31 26.26 27.58
CA SER A 103 -7.26 26.64 26.53
C SER A 103 -8.51 27.21 27.20
N ILE A 104 -8.59 28.54 27.25
CA ILE A 104 -9.79 29.27 27.67
C ILE A 104 -10.80 29.11 26.52
N HIS A 105 -11.74 28.19 26.68
CA HIS A 105 -12.86 28.01 25.75
C HIS A 105 -13.92 29.08 26.07
N PRO A 106 -14.38 29.91 25.11
CA PRO A 106 -15.57 30.71 25.32
C PRO A 106 -16.78 29.79 25.44
N ARG A 107 -17.48 29.85 26.59
CA ARG A 107 -18.74 29.14 26.81
C ARG A 107 -19.77 29.66 25.81
N HIS A 108 -20.23 28.80 24.91
CA HIS A 108 -21.48 29.02 24.19
C HIS A 108 -22.66 28.99 25.20
N PRO A 109 -23.62 29.92 25.11
CA PRO A 109 -24.82 29.87 25.94
C PRO A 109 -25.80 28.76 25.48
N PRO A 110 -26.58 28.18 26.41
CA PRO A 110 -27.59 27.19 26.07
C PRO A 110 -28.85 27.90 25.54
N HIS A 111 -29.24 27.63 24.29
CA HIS A 111 -30.55 28.04 23.79
C HIS A 111 -31.60 27.01 24.21
N GLY A 112 -32.27 27.28 25.33
CA GLY A 112 -33.56 26.71 25.69
C GLY A 112 -34.67 27.27 24.79
N GLY A 113 -35.61 26.42 24.40
CA GLY A 113 -36.59 26.69 23.36
C GLY A 113 -37.85 27.47 23.77
N ALA A 114 -38.73 27.68 22.79
CA ALA A 114 -40.18 27.74 22.94
C ALA A 114 -40.84 27.82 21.55
N SER A 115 -41.71 26.84 21.25
CA SER A 115 -42.70 26.89 20.18
C SER A 115 -43.70 28.02 20.40
N ILE A 116 -43.98 28.84 19.37
CA ILE A 116 -45.32 29.43 19.19
C ILE A 116 -45.58 29.74 17.71
N HIS A 117 -46.58 29.06 17.13
CA HIS A 117 -47.24 29.41 15.86
C HIS A 117 -48.14 30.64 16.10
N PRO A 118 -48.43 31.45 15.08
CA PRO A 118 -49.84 31.65 14.75
C PRO A 118 -50.14 31.50 13.25
N ARG A 119 -51.44 31.39 12.97
CA ARG A 119 -52.07 31.10 11.68
C ARG A 119 -52.50 32.38 10.94
N HIS A 120 -52.77 32.20 9.64
CA HIS A 120 -53.67 32.95 8.74
C HIS A 120 -53.11 34.20 8.00
N PRO A 121 -53.76 34.61 6.88
CA PRO A 121 -54.19 33.82 5.72
C PRO A 121 -53.78 34.48 4.38
N ALA A 122 -54.15 33.82 3.27
CA ALA A 122 -53.90 34.19 1.87
C ALA A 122 -54.45 35.57 1.43
N PRO A 123 -53.92 36.06 0.31
CA PRO A 123 -54.77 36.46 -0.83
C PRO A 123 -54.52 35.60 -2.09
#